data_AF-A0A5U2LQ64-F1
#
_entry.id   AF-A0A5U2LQ64-F1
#
_cell.length_a   1.000
_cell.length_b   1.000
_cell.length_c   1.000
_cell.angle_alpha   90.00
_cell.angle_beta   90.00
_cell.angle_gamma   90.00
#
_symmetry.space_group_name_H-M   'P 1'
#
loop_
_entity.id
_entity.type
_entity.pdbx_description
1 polymer ?
#
loop_
_entity_poly.entity_id
_entity_poly.type
_entity_poly.pdbx_seq_one_letter_code
_entity_poly.pdbx_strand_id
1 'polypeptide(L)' 'MVTEGSVFETIEQHGRELINKGYAHLIEVDNSAQPEQPEQPEQPEQPEQPEQPEQPEQPETKADKKARK' A
#
# COMPACT_ATOMS: atom_id res chain seq x y z
N MET A 1 -13.08 38.49 -10.68
CA MET A 1 -13.96 37.88 -11.69
C MET A 1 -13.07 37.14 -12.66
N VAL A 2 -13.44 35.93 -13.09
CA VAL A 2 -12.73 35.24 -14.18
C VAL A 2 -13.31 35.77 -15.50
N THR A 3 -12.44 36.28 -16.36
CA THR A 3 -12.80 36.85 -17.66
C THR A 3 -12.43 35.87 -18.78
N GLU A 4 -13.24 35.83 -19.83
CA GLU A 4 -12.98 34.98 -21.01
C GLU A 4 -11.57 35.27 -21.56
N GLY A 5 -10.80 34.21 -21.82
CA GLY A 5 -9.40 34.32 -22.29
C GLY A 5 -8.34 34.58 -21.20
N SER A 6 -8.71 34.63 -19.92
CA SER A 6 -7.73 34.74 -18.83
C SER A 6 -7.21 33.39 -18.38
N VAL A 7 -5.92 33.31 -18.07
CA VAL A 7 -5.28 32.11 -17.49
C VAL A 7 -5.46 32.14 -15.99
N PHE A 8 -5.90 31.03 -15.40
CA PHE A 8 -6.05 30.86 -13.97
C PHE A 8 -5.64 29.45 -13.57
N GLU A 9 -5.04 29.34 -12.38
CA GLU A 9 -4.71 28.04 -11.80
C GLU A 9 -5.97 27.42 -11.18
N THR A 10 -6.18 26.13 -11.41
CA THR A 10 -7.28 25.37 -10.82
C THR A 10 -6.74 24.13 -10.13
N ILE A 11 -7.47 23.66 -9.11
CA ILE A 11 -7.21 22.32 -8.61
C ILE A 11 -7.51 21.31 -9.72
N GLU A 12 -6.65 20.31 -9.89
CA GLU A 12 -6.65 19.39 -11.03
C GLU A 12 -8.03 18.82 -11.39
N GLN A 13 -8.83 18.45 -10.37
CA GLN A 13 -10.18 17.91 -10.56
C GLN A 13 -11.17 18.95 -11.11
N HIS A 14 -11.16 20.18 -10.60
CA HIS A 14 -12.03 21.26 -11.09
C HIS A 14 -11.59 21.73 -12.49
N GLY A 15 -10.29 21.78 -12.76
CA GLY A 15 -9.75 22.10 -14.09
C GLY A 15 -10.20 21.09 -15.15
N ARG A 16 -10.07 19.79 -14.84
CA ARG A 16 -10.56 18.71 -15.72
C ARG A 16 -12.04 18.84 -16.03
N GLU A 17 -12.87 19.18 -15.04
CA GLU A 17 -14.30 19.35 -15.26
C GLU A 17 -14.61 20.50 -16.23
N LEU A 18 -13.92 21.64 -16.07
CA LEU A 18 -14.07 22.79 -16.97
C LEU A 18 -13.61 22.47 -18.40
N ILE A 19 -12.55 21.69 -18.55
CA ILE A 19 -12.06 21.21 -19.86
C ILE A 19 -13.07 20.25 -20.49
N ASN A 20 -13.56 19.26 -19.74
CA ASN A 20 -14.54 18.28 -20.24
C ASN A 20 -15.86 18.93 -20.66
N LYS A 21 -16.26 20.00 -19.97
CA LYS A 21 -17.45 20.79 -20.29
C LYS A 21 -17.21 21.83 -21.40
N GLY A 22 -15.97 22.01 -21.86
CA GLY A 22 -15.60 22.94 -22.94
C GLY A 22 -15.49 24.41 -22.51
N TYR A 23 -15.43 24.69 -21.21
CA TYR A 23 -15.30 26.05 -20.68
C TYR A 23 -13.84 26.53 -20.56
N ALA A 24 -12.87 25.61 -20.58
CA ALA A 24 -11.45 25.91 -20.47
C ALA A 24 -10.62 24.93 -21.30
N HIS A 25 -9.33 25.24 -21.50
CA HIS A 25 -8.37 24.35 -22.14
C HIS A 25 -7.11 24.25 -21.27
N LEU A 26 -6.46 23.09 -21.30
CA LEU A 26 -5.18 22.91 -20.62
C LEU A 26 -4.12 23.72 -21.37
N ILE A 27 -3.41 24.58 -20.66
CA ILE A 27 -2.22 25.25 -21.17
C ILE A 27 -1.03 24.42 -20.69
N GLU A 28 -0.41 23.69 -21.60
CA GLU A 28 0.85 23.00 -21.33
C GLU A 28 1.94 24.04 -21.13
N VAL A 29 2.22 24.37 -19.87
CA VAL A 29 3.43 25.11 -19.51
C VAL A 29 4.57 24.12 -19.72
N ASP A 30 5.45 24.41 -20.67
CA ASP A 30 6.63 23.60 -20.98
C ASP A 30 7.49 23.48 -19.72
N ASN A 31 7.21 22.45 -18.93
CA ASN A 31 7.87 22.16 -17.67
C ASN A 31 9.04 21.23 -18.02
N SER A 32 9.97 21.72 -18.83
CA SER A 32 11.21 21.02 -19.23
C SER A 32 12.14 20.64 -18.06
N ALA A 33 11.65 20.73 -16.81
CA ALA A 33 12.31 20.30 -15.59
C ALA A 33 11.36 19.45 -14.70
N GLN A 34 10.44 18.68 -15.29
CA GLN A 34 9.67 17.72 -14.51
C GLN A 34 10.63 16.78 -13.77
N PRO A 35 10.58 16.72 -12.44
CA PRO A 35 11.41 15.79 -11.67
C PRO A 35 11.05 14.37 -12.10
N GLU A 36 12.07 13.51 -12.30
CA GLU A 36 11.86 12.09 -12.52
C GLU A 36 10.91 11.55 -11.45
N GLN A 37 9.86 10.84 -11.87
CA GLN A 37 8.94 10.22 -10.92
C GLN A 37 9.75 9.27 -10.02
N PRO A 38 9.53 9.30 -8.70
CA PRO A 38 10.22 8.39 -7.80
C PRO A 38 9.86 6.95 -8.17
N GLU A 39 10.86 6.07 -8.19
CA GLU A 39 10.63 4.63 -8.34
C GLU A 39 9.67 4.15 -7.24
N GLN A 40 8.71 3.29 -7.60
CA GLN A 40 7.81 2.70 -6.62
C GLN A 40 8.62 1.83 -5.65
N PRO A 41 8.28 1.85 -4.35
CA PRO A 41 8.98 1.02 -3.37
C PRO A 41 8.76 -0.48 -3.68
N GLU A 42 9.80 -1.29 -3.47
CA GLU A 42 9.67 -2.74 -3.52
C GLU A 42 8.68 -3.24 -2.46
N GLN A 43 7.91 -4.28 -2.81
CA GLN A 43 7.01 -4.91 -1.84
C GLN A 43 7.81 -5.62 -0.74
N PRO A 44 7.34 -5.57 0.52
CA PRO A 44 8.01 -6.27 1.61
C PRO A 44 7.92 -7.79 1.42
N GLU A 45 8.99 -8.50 1.80
CA GLU A 45 8.96 -9.96 1.88
C GLU A 45 7.98 -10.42 2.96
N GLN A 46 7.30 -11.55 2.71
CA GLN A 46 6.41 -12.15 3.70
C GLN A 46 7.22 -12.78 4.84
N PRO A 47 6.73 -12.70 6.09
CA PRO A 47 7.39 -13.32 7.22
C PRO A 47 7.38 -14.85 7.11
N GLU A 48 8.46 -15.50 7.55
CA GLU A 48 8.49 -16.95 7.72
C GLU A 48 7.54 -17.40 8.84
N GLN A 49 6.92 -18.57 8.64
CA GLN A 49 6.06 -19.16 9.66
C GLN A 49 6.89 -19.69 10.84
N PRO A 50 6.38 -19.58 12.08
CA PRO A 50 7.08 -20.11 13.24
C PRO A 50 7.13 -21.64 13.22
N GLU A 51 8.22 -22.22 13.71
CA GLU A 51 8.31 -23.66 13.96
C GLU A 51 7.37 -24.08 15.10
N GLN A 52 6.74 -25.25 14.95
CA GLN A 52 5.87 -25.80 15.99
C GLN A 52 6.70 -26.27 17.20
N PRO A 53 6.19 -26.10 18.42
CA PRO A 53 6.87 -26.58 19.62
C PRO A 53 6.91 -28.12 19.65
N GLU A 54 8.04 -28.68 20.10
CA GLU A 54 8.15 -30.11 20.39
C GLU A 54 7.24 -30.50 21.58
N GLN A 55 6.60 -31.66 21.47
CA GLN A 55 5.76 -32.17 22.55
C GLN A 55 6.63 -32.58 23.75
N PRO A 56 6.16 -32.34 24.99
CA PRO A 56 6.87 -32.79 26.17
C PRO A 56 6.86 -34.33 26.26
N GLU A 57 8.02 -34.93 26.57
CA GLU A 57 8.09 -36.35 26.93
C GLU A 57 7.28 -36.61 28.21
N GLN A 58 6.33 -37.54 28.12
CA GLN A 58 5.55 -37.94 29.31
C GLN A 58 6.45 -38.75 30.26
N PRO A 59 6.35 -38.52 31.58
CA PRO A 59 7.09 -39.31 32.55
C PRO A 59 6.56 -40.75 32.60
N GLU A 60 7.44 -41.74 32.42
CA GLU A 60 7.10 -43.15 32.62
C GLU A 60 6.72 -43.39 34.09
N THR A 61 5.42 -43.53 34.37
CA THR A 61 4.95 -43.93 35.70
C THR A 61 5.32 -45.39 35.95
N LYS A 62 6.38 -45.59 36.74
CA LYS A 62 6.72 -46.88 37.35
C LYS A 62 5.69 -47.24 38.43
N ALA A 63 4.49 -47.66 38.03
CA ALA A 63 3.42 -47.97 38.99
C ALA A 63 2.56 -49.18 38.62
N ASP A 64 3.13 -50.22 38.00
CA ASP A 64 2.39 -51.47 37.77
C ASP A 64 3.22 -52.72 38.11
N LYS A 65 3.55 -52.87 39.40
CA LYS A 65 4.05 -54.15 39.97
C LYS A 65 3.46 -54.48 41.35
N LYS A 66 2.33 -53.86 41.74
CA LYS A 66 1.62 -54.16 42.99
C LYS A 66 0.17 -54.61 42.74
N ALA A 67 -0.03 -55.60 41.87
CA ALA A 67 -1.33 -56.27 41.76
C ALA A 67 -1.20 -57.69 41.18
N ARG A 68 -0.58 -58.61 41.95
CA ARG A 68 -0.91 -60.04 41.87
C ARG A 68 -0.58 -60.68 43.21
N LYS A 69 -1.53 -60.54 44.14
CA LYS A 69 -1.60 -61.34 45.36
C LYS A 69 -2.41 -62.59 45.07
#